data_AF-A0A8T4AY02-F1
#
_entry.id   AF-A0A8T4AY02-F1
#
_cell.length_a   1.000
_cell.length_b   1.000
_cell.length_c   1.000
_cell.angle_alpha   90.00
_cell.angle_beta   90.00
_cell.angle_gamma   90.00
#
_symmetry.space_group_name_H-M   'P 1'
#
loop_
_entity.id
_entity.type
_entity.pdbx_description
1 polymer ?
#
loop_
_entity_poly.entity_id
_entity_poly.type
_entity_poly.pdbx_seq_one_letter_code
_entity_poly.pdbx_strand_id
1 'polypeptide(L)' 'MQQRPFVWGDWDDYSREDVTTSRNIPRRSTLVLLRGDQELGRIVADTRSAQIQAFMDLGL' A
#
# COMPACT_ATOMS: atom_id res chain seq x y z
N MET A 1 19.22 -9.77 -8.11
CA MET A 1 17.74 -9.73 -8.20
C MET A 1 17.24 -9.10 -6.92
N GLN A 2 16.60 -7.94 -6.95
CA GLN A 2 16.00 -7.36 -5.75
C GLN A 2 14.64 -8.02 -5.50
N GLN A 3 14.42 -8.59 -4.31
CA GLN A 3 13.12 -9.12 -3.91
C GLN A 3 12.24 -7.95 -3.44
N ARG A 4 11.03 -7.83 -3.99
CA ARG A 4 10.00 -6.90 -3.52
C ARG A 4 8.98 -7.70 -2.70
N PRO A 5 9.07 -7.67 -1.35
CA PRO A 5 8.13 -8.42 -0.53
C PRO A 5 6.74 -7.78 -0.61
N PHE A 6 5.71 -8.60 -0.75
CA PHE A 6 4.33 -8.20 -0.51
C PHE A 6 4.03 -8.42 0.96
N VAL A 7 3.63 -7.34 1.64
CA VAL A 7 3.17 -7.38 3.02
C VAL A 7 1.67 -7.16 3.02
N TRP A 8 0.94 -8.10 3.62
CA TRP A 8 -0.50 -8.01 3.81
C TRP A 8 -0.77 -7.76 5.29
N GLY A 9 -1.68 -6.84 5.58
CA GLY A 9 -2.11 -6.53 6.93
C GLY A 9 -3.56 -6.06 6.91
N ASP A 10 -4.29 -6.34 7.98
CA ASP A 10 -5.66 -5.86 8.14
C ASP A 10 -5.65 -4.42 8.69
N TRP A 11 -6.14 -3.47 7.90
CA TRP A 11 -6.11 -2.06 8.28
C TRP A 11 -7.00 -1.73 9.48
N ASP A 12 -8.05 -2.52 9.71
CA ASP A 12 -8.95 -2.34 10.84
C ASP A 12 -8.30 -2.83 12.14
N ASP A 13 -7.63 -3.99 12.10
CA ASP A 13 -6.89 -4.55 13.24
C ASP A 13 -5.76 -3.61 13.68
N TYR A 14 -5.04 -3.02 12.72
CA TYR A 14 -3.92 -2.11 12.99
C TYR A 14 -4.31 -0.62 13.00
N SER A 15 -5.61 -0.30 13.09
CA SER A 15 -6.15 1.07 12.90
C SER A 15 -5.62 2.14 13.87
N ARG A 16 -5.00 1.74 14.99
CA ARG A 16 -4.38 2.65 15.97
C ARG A 16 -2.85 2.59 15.99
N GLU A 17 -2.27 1.70 15.21
CA GLU A 17 -0.82 1.49 15.19
C GLU A 17 -0.12 2.49 14.29
N ASP A 18 1.19 2.64 14.49
CA ASP A 18 1.99 3.61 13.75
C ASP A 18 1.92 3.39 12.23
N VAL A 19 1.85 2.14 11.78
CA VAL A 19 1.77 1.79 10.34
C VAL A 19 0.54 2.39 9.65
N THR A 20 -0.58 2.57 10.37
CA THR A 20 -1.81 3.17 9.81
C THR A 20 -1.90 4.67 10.11
N THR A 21 -1.58 5.07 11.34
CA THR A 21 -1.75 6.45 11.81
C THR A 21 -0.74 7.40 11.19
N SER A 22 0.55 7.03 11.11
CA SER A 22 1.59 7.87 10.48
C SER A 22 1.35 8.15 9.00
N ARG A 23 0.68 7.21 8.30
CA ARG A 23 0.41 7.28 6.86
C ARG A 23 -1.01 7.72 6.52
N ASN A 24 -1.82 8.05 7.54
CA ASN A 24 -3.24 8.41 7.39
C ASN A 24 -4.00 7.42 6.51
N ILE A 25 -3.87 6.11 6.80
CA ILE A 25 -4.53 5.07 6.02
C ILE A 25 -6.05 5.12 6.29
N PRO A 26 -6.91 5.25 5.26
CA PRO A 26 -8.35 5.27 5.45
C PRO A 26 -8.89 3.88 5.79
N ARG A 27 -10.08 3.80 6.41
CA ARG A 27 -10.86 2.55 6.60
C ARG A 27 -11.44 2.01 5.29
N ARG A 28 -10.57 1.75 4.32
CA ARG A 28 -10.85 1.23 2.99
C ARG A 28 -9.66 0.38 2.56
N SER A 29 -9.89 -0.59 1.69
CA SER A 29 -8.82 -1.36 1.04
C SER A 29 -7.81 -0.38 0.44
N THR A 30 -6.59 -0.39 0.98
CA THR A 30 -5.53 0.53 0.59
C THR A 30 -4.30 -0.27 0.23
N LEU A 31 -3.71 0.03 -0.93
CA LEU A 31 -2.41 -0.48 -1.38
C LEU A 31 -1.43 0.68 -1.33
N VAL A 32 -0.30 0.51 -0.65
CA VAL A 32 0.74 1.53 -0.51
C VAL A 32 2.04 0.99 -1.09
N LEU A 33 2.68 1.77 -1.96
CA LEU A 33 3.98 1.44 -2.53
C LEU A 33 5.07 2.22 -1.79
N LEU A 34 6.02 1.50 -1.20
CA LEU A 34 7.12 2.06 -0.43
C LEU A 34 8.47 1.79 -1.11
N ARG A 35 9.38 2.75 -1.02
CA ARG A 35 10.81 2.61 -1.33
C ARG A 35 11.61 3.13 -0.15
N GLY A 36 12.17 2.21 0.65
CA GLY A 36 12.64 2.56 1.99
C GLY A 36 11.49 3.11 2.82
N ASP A 37 11.68 4.28 3.42
CA ASP A 37 10.65 4.97 4.21
C ASP A 37 9.74 5.88 3.37
N GLN A 38 10.03 6.02 2.07
CA GLN A 38 9.29 6.91 1.18
C GLN A 38 8.07 6.21 0.58
N GLU A 39 6.91 6.85 0.68
CA GLU A 39 5.73 6.49 -0.10
C GLU A 39 5.84 7.02 -1.54
N LEU A 40 5.81 6.11 -2.50
CA LEU A 40 5.80 6.43 -3.93
C LEU A 40 4.39 6.65 -4.48
N GLY A 41 3.39 6.05 -3.83
CA GLY A 41 2.00 6.25 -4.15
C GLY A 41 1.09 5.31 -3.37
N ARG A 42 -0.22 5.50 -3.56
CA ARG A 42 -1.26 4.63 -2.99
C ARG A 42 -2.45 4.48 -3.92
N ILE A 43 -3.13 3.34 -3.78
CA ILE A 43 -4.47 3.10 -4.33
C ILE A 43 -5.44 2.97 -3.16
N VAL A 44 -6.59 3.65 -3.24
CA VAL A 44 -7.67 3.55 -2.24
C VAL A 44 -8.94 3.03 -2.89
N ALA A 45 -9.40 1.88 -2.41
CA ALA A 45 -10.64 1.20 -2.80
C ALA A 45 -10.81 0.86 -4.28
N ASP A 46 -9.78 1.03 -5.10
CA ASP A 46 -9.80 0.62 -6.49
C ASP A 46 -9.26 -0.80 -6.64
N THR A 47 -10.10 -1.68 -7.15
CA THR A 47 -9.84 -3.11 -7.31
C THR A 47 -9.65 -3.50 -8.77
N ARG A 48 -9.62 -2.53 -9.70
CA ARG A 48 -9.44 -2.80 -11.13
C ARG A 48 -8.04 -3.36 -11.37
N SER A 49 -7.95 -4.58 -11.91
CA SER A 49 -6.67 -5.25 -12.17
C SER A 49 -5.71 -4.42 -13.01
N ALA A 50 -6.21 -3.69 -14.01
CA ALA A 50 -5.39 -2.80 -14.84
C ALA A 50 -4.76 -1.65 -14.04
N GLN A 51 -5.50 -1.07 -13.09
CA GLN A 51 -4.98 -0.02 -12.21
C GLN A 51 -3.92 -0.57 -11.26
N ILE A 52 -4.19 -1.73 -10.67
CA ILE A 52 -3.25 -2.40 -9.76
C ILE A 52 -1.97 -2.77 -10.51
N GLN A 53 -2.08 -3.31 -11.73
CA GLN A 53 -0.92 -3.64 -12.56
C GLN A 53 -0.06 -2.40 -12.86
N ALA A 54 -0.67 -1.31 -13.33
CA ALA A 54 0.05 -0.07 -13.62
C ALA A 54 0.74 0.51 -12.38
N PHE A 55 0.12 0.37 -11.21
CA PHE A 55 0.71 0.80 -9.94
C PHE A 55 1.89 -0.07 -9.51
N MET A 56 1.83 -1.37 -9.76
CA MET A 56 2.93 -2.29 -9.52
C MET A 56 4.10 -2.01 -10.47
N ASP A 57 3.80 -1.61 -11.70
CA ASP A 57 4.80 -1.22 -12.70
C ASP A 57 5.52 0.08 -12.35
N LEU A 58 4.91 0.97 -11.55
CA LEU A 58 5.59 2.16 -11.01
C LEU A 58 6.71 1.79 -10.02
N GLY A 59 6.54 0.66 -9.32
CA GLY A 59 7.51 0.13 -8.37
C GLY A 59 8.56 -0.79 -9.01
N LEU A 60 8.46 -1.04 -10.33
CA LEU A 60 9.38 -1.89 -11.08
C LEU A 60 10.74 -1.21 -11.29
#